data_AF-A0A1Y2L8R2-F1
#
_entry.id   AF-A0A1Y2L8R2-F1
#
_cell.length_a   1.000
_cell.length_b   1.000
_cell.length_c   1.000
_cell.angle_alpha   90.00
_cell.angle_beta   90.00
_cell.angle_gamma   90.00
#
_symmetry.space_group_name_H-M   'P 1'
#
loop_
_entity.id
_entity.type
_entity.pdbx_description
1 polymer ?
#
loop_
_entity_poly.entity_id
_entity_poly.type
_entity_poly.pdbx_seq_one_letter_code
_entity_poly.pdbx_strand_id
1 'polypeptide(L)'
;MAALSSAVIGAGYGMGQGKKAQKAQKAQKNVMAETDAPVSHRLESFDCVDENGDVVQVTAWRYMLEIMTERGMRRYPGARYWTLGDGADVRLRDATLFEVASTGMVLIRLETADDDDA
;
A
#
# COMPACT_ATOMS: atom_id res chain seq x y z
N MET A 1 13.96 -10.04 -55.22
CA MET A 1 13.68 -11.48 -55.34
C MET A 1 14.82 -12.25 -54.69
N ALA A 2 14.44 -13.24 -53.90
CA ALA A 2 15.14 -14.49 -53.55
C ALA A 2 16.64 -14.47 -53.16
N ALA A 3 16.84 -15.05 -51.98
CA ALA A 3 18.07 -15.33 -51.26
C ALA A 3 18.91 -16.49 -51.84
N LEU A 4 19.97 -16.79 -51.06
CA LEU A 4 20.75 -18.04 -50.95
C LEU A 4 22.11 -18.00 -51.68
N SER A 5 23.22 -18.50 -51.16
CA SER A 5 23.64 -18.99 -49.84
C SER A 5 25.11 -19.43 -49.99
N SER A 6 25.74 -19.81 -48.86
CA SER A 6 26.96 -20.63 -48.69
C SER A 6 28.24 -19.82 -48.42
N ALA A 7 28.69 -19.68 -47.16
CA ALA A 7 29.25 -20.68 -46.24
C ALA A 7 30.75 -20.91 -46.47
N VAL A 8 31.57 -20.46 -45.50
CA VAL A 8 32.89 -21.04 -45.23
C VAL A 8 33.01 -21.33 -43.73
N ILE A 9 33.51 -22.53 -43.51
CA ILE A 9 33.69 -23.30 -42.29
C ILE A 9 34.84 -22.73 -41.45
N GLY A 10 34.65 -22.63 -40.14
CA GLY A 10 35.70 -22.34 -39.18
C GLY A 10 35.58 -23.26 -37.98
N ALA A 11 36.27 -24.40 -38.03
CA ALA A 11 36.45 -25.29 -36.90
C ALA A 11 37.44 -24.66 -35.91
N GLY A 12 37.00 -24.49 -34.66
CA GLY A 12 37.83 -24.04 -33.55
C GLY A 12 37.55 -24.88 -32.32
N TYR A 13 38.43 -25.85 -32.06
CA TYR A 13 38.51 -26.61 -30.82
C TYR A 13 38.71 -25.67 -29.63
N GLY A 14 37.94 -25.88 -28.57
CA GLY A 14 38.09 -25.14 -27.31
C GLY A 14 37.33 -25.80 -26.17
N MET A 15 37.88 -26.90 -25.65
CA MET A 15 37.49 -27.47 -24.36
C MET A 15 37.66 -26.40 -23.27
N GLY A 16 36.53 -25.95 -22.70
CA GLY A 16 36.48 -24.98 -21.62
C GLY A 16 35.38 -25.36 -20.63
N GLN A 17 35.70 -26.36 -19.81
CA GLN A 17 35.05 -26.80 -18.58
C GLN A 17 33.77 -26.05 -18.16
N GLY A 18 32.67 -26.80 -18.16
CA GLY A 18 31.48 -26.50 -17.40
C GLY A 18 31.82 -26.27 -15.92
N LYS A 19 31.48 -25.08 -15.43
CA LYS A 19 31.30 -24.76 -13.99
C LYS A 19 30.72 -23.35 -13.75
N LYS A 20 30.39 -22.57 -14.78
CA LYS A 20 29.76 -21.24 -14.62
C LYS A 20 28.25 -21.22 -14.88
N ALA A 21 27.69 -22.22 -15.57
CA ALA A 21 26.27 -22.26 -15.88
C ALA A 21 25.37 -22.70 -14.71
N GLN A 22 25.94 -23.32 -13.66
CA GLN A 22 25.15 -23.82 -12.52
C GLN A 22 25.09 -22.85 -11.33
N LYS A 23 25.79 -21.72 -11.38
CA LYS A 23 25.76 -20.70 -10.30
C LYS A 23 24.75 -19.59 -10.57
N ALA A 24 24.31 -19.40 -11.82
CA ALA A 24 23.32 -18.40 -12.17
C ALA A 24 21.88 -18.84 -11.84
N GLN A 25 21.58 -20.15 -11.82
CA GLN A 25 20.26 -20.65 -11.42
C GLN A 25 20.03 -20.71 -9.91
N LYS A 26 21.08 -20.52 -9.08
CA LYS A 26 20.96 -20.63 -7.62
C LYS A 26 20.74 -19.31 -6.89
N ALA A 27 20.71 -18.18 -7.59
CA ALA A 27 20.38 -16.87 -7.01
C ALA A 27 18.98 -16.37 -7.40
N GLN A 28 18.24 -17.09 -8.25
CA GLN A 28 16.84 -16.80 -8.58
C GLN A 28 15.86 -17.46 -7.59
N LYS A 29 16.28 -17.60 -6.32
CA LYS A 29 15.49 -18.27 -5.27
C LYS A 29 15.53 -17.45 -3.98
N ASN A 30 15.02 -16.22 -4.06
CA ASN A 30 14.28 -15.55 -3.00
C ASN A 30 13.83 -14.18 -3.53
N VAL A 31 12.89 -14.23 -4.46
CA VAL A 31 12.01 -13.08 -4.72
C VAL A 31 10.89 -13.19 -3.67
N MET A 32 11.22 -12.90 -2.41
CA MET A 32 10.24 -12.41 -1.46
C MET A 32 10.69 -10.99 -1.17
N ALA A 33 10.31 -10.07 -2.07
CA ALA A 33 10.15 -8.69 -1.68
C ALA A 33 8.97 -8.70 -0.71
N GLU A 34 9.27 -9.06 0.53
CA GLU A 34 8.41 -8.83 1.67
C GLU A 34 8.25 -7.32 1.73
N THR A 35 7.07 -6.85 1.37
CA THR A 35 6.79 -5.42 1.39
C THR A 35 6.68 -5.02 2.85
N ASP A 36 7.81 -4.74 3.50
CA ASP A 36 7.90 -4.15 4.85
C ASP A 36 7.28 -2.72 4.91
N ALA A 37 6.68 -2.26 3.82
CA ALA A 37 5.99 -0.98 3.80
C ALA A 37 4.65 -1.11 4.54
N PRO A 38 4.34 -0.17 5.46
CA PRO A 38 3.04 -0.15 6.11
C PRO A 38 1.93 0.07 5.07
N VAL A 39 0.88 -0.73 5.16
CA VAL A 39 -0.33 -0.62 4.34
C VAL A 39 -1.43 0.08 5.14
N SER A 40 -2.17 0.99 4.52
CA SER A 40 -3.29 1.65 5.17
C SER A 40 -4.57 0.80 5.10
N HIS A 41 -5.19 0.56 6.25
CA HIS A 41 -6.47 -0.13 6.37
C HIS A 41 -7.56 0.87 6.78
N ARG A 42 -8.67 0.91 6.03
CA ARG A 42 -9.85 1.73 6.38
C ARG A 42 -10.50 1.16 7.64
N LEU A 43 -10.86 2.01 8.59
CA LEU A 43 -11.55 1.61 9.81
C LEU A 43 -13.03 1.93 9.75
N GLU A 44 -13.36 3.20 9.62
CA GLU A 44 -14.72 3.72 9.74
C GLU A 44 -14.83 5.04 8.98
N SER A 45 -16.04 5.52 8.77
CA SER A 45 -16.30 6.79 8.09
C SER A 45 -17.46 7.51 8.76
N PHE A 46 -17.34 8.82 8.82
CA PHE A 46 -18.26 9.70 9.51
C PHE A 46 -18.69 10.80 8.57
N ASP A 47 -19.97 11.14 8.62
CA ASP A 47 -20.45 12.35 8.01
C ASP A 47 -20.28 13.48 9.02
N CYS A 48 -19.62 14.54 8.58
CA CYS A 48 -19.39 15.74 9.37
C CYS A 48 -20.00 16.93 8.64
N VAL A 49 -20.26 18.00 9.38
CA VAL A 49 -20.68 19.29 8.82
C VAL A 49 -19.58 20.31 9.03
N ASP A 50 -19.29 21.08 7.99
CA ASP A 50 -18.37 22.20 8.05
C ASP A 50 -19.03 23.48 8.59
N GLU A 51 -18.28 24.58 8.68
CA GLU A 51 -18.79 25.87 9.15
C GLU A 51 -19.83 26.49 8.19
N ASN A 52 -19.88 26.05 6.93
CA ASN A 52 -20.83 26.52 5.92
C ASN A 52 -22.14 25.72 5.93
N GLY A 53 -22.20 24.61 6.66
CA GLY A 53 -23.33 23.70 6.68
C GLY A 53 -23.26 22.59 5.63
N ASP A 54 -22.14 22.46 4.92
CA ASP A 54 -21.92 21.43 3.92
C ASP A 54 -21.53 20.09 4.58
N VAL A 55 -22.11 19.00 4.09
CA VAL A 55 -21.81 17.65 4.58
C VAL A 55 -20.55 17.13 3.91
N VAL A 56 -19.58 16.75 4.73
CA VAL A 56 -18.26 16.26 4.30
C VAL A 56 -17.93 14.96 5.02
N GLN A 57 -17.42 13.98 4.26
CA GLN A 57 -17.08 12.67 4.82
C GLN A 57 -15.63 12.63 5.32
N VAL A 58 -15.46 12.26 6.59
CA VAL A 58 -14.17 11.99 7.23
C VAL A 58 -13.98 10.49 7.36
N THR A 59 -12.88 9.96 6.85
CA THR A 59 -12.54 8.53 6.92
C THR A 59 -11.39 8.30 7.90
N ALA A 60 -11.56 7.36 8.83
CA ALA A 60 -10.50 6.91 9.71
C ALA A 60 -9.71 5.75 9.08
N TRP A 61 -8.38 5.81 9.21
CA TRP A 61 -7.43 4.85 8.67
C TRP A 61 -6.45 4.40 9.74
N ARG A 62 -5.87 3.22 9.57
CA ARG A 62 -4.77 2.74 10.40
C ARG A 62 -3.70 2.10 9.55
N TYR A 63 -2.45 2.48 9.78
CA TYR A 63 -1.31 1.78 9.20
C TYR A 63 -1.21 0.37 9.79
N MET A 64 -0.96 -0.61 8.96
CA MET A 64 -0.75 -2.01 9.33
C MET A 64 0.56 -2.47 8.72
N LEU A 65 1.47 -2.96 9.58
CA LEU A 65 2.71 -3.57 9.15
C LEU A 65 2.54 -5.09 9.15
N GLU A 66 2.79 -5.70 8.01
CA GLU A 66 2.62 -7.13 7.77
C GLU A 66 4.00 -7.74 7.47
N ILE A 67 4.54 -8.55 8.39
CA ILE A 67 5.87 -9.18 8.28
C ILE A 67 5.75 -10.71 8.29
N MET A 68 6.34 -11.38 7.31
CA MET A 68 6.46 -12.83 7.26
C MET A 68 7.66 -13.28 8.09
N THR A 69 7.40 -13.99 9.17
CA THR A 69 8.45 -14.54 10.03
C THR A 69 8.60 -16.04 9.82
N GLU A 70 9.67 -16.65 10.35
CA GLU A 70 9.85 -18.11 10.36
C GLU A 70 8.67 -18.86 11.02
N ARG A 71 7.90 -18.16 11.87
CA ARG A 71 6.72 -18.69 12.57
C ARG A 71 5.39 -18.32 11.87
N GLY A 72 5.46 -17.75 10.68
CA GLY A 72 4.31 -17.33 9.89
C GLY A 72 4.08 -15.82 9.91
N MET A 73 2.92 -15.44 9.36
CA MET A 73 2.50 -14.06 9.12
C MET A 73 2.17 -13.34 10.42
N ARG A 74 2.78 -12.17 10.65
CA ARG A 74 2.49 -11.31 11.82
C ARG A 74 2.00 -9.95 11.35
N ARG A 75 1.00 -9.42 12.06
CA ARG A 75 0.38 -8.13 11.76
C ARG A 75 0.53 -7.21 12.96
N TYR A 76 1.06 -6.02 12.73
CA TYR A 76 1.32 -5.02 13.75
C TYR A 76 0.51 -3.76 13.44
N PRO A 77 -0.47 -3.40 14.31
CA PRO A 77 -1.21 -2.16 14.15
C PRO A 77 -0.30 -0.96 14.45
N GLY A 78 -0.24 -0.03 13.49
CA GLY A 78 0.46 1.24 13.60
C GLY A 78 -0.47 2.40 13.97
N ALA A 79 -0.02 3.62 13.64
CA ALA A 79 -0.75 4.83 13.94
C ALA A 79 -2.09 4.91 13.20
N ARG A 80 -3.07 5.53 13.87
CA ARG A 80 -4.36 5.89 13.29
C ARG A 80 -4.27 7.33 12.77
N TYR A 81 -4.90 7.58 11.64
CA TYR A 81 -5.00 8.91 11.02
C TYR A 81 -6.38 9.08 10.36
N TRP A 82 -6.74 10.32 10.03
CA TRP A 82 -8.02 10.64 9.42
C TRP A 82 -7.79 11.46 8.16
N THR A 83 -8.61 11.22 7.15
CA THR A 83 -8.58 11.98 5.90
C THR A 83 -9.98 12.36 5.48
N LEU A 84 -10.08 13.45 4.73
CA LEU A 84 -11.25 13.79 3.94
C LEU A 84 -11.34 12.91 2.68
N GLY A 85 -12.49 12.95 2.01
CA GLY A 85 -12.71 12.25 0.73
C GLY A 85 -11.81 12.72 -0.42
N ASP A 86 -11.30 13.96 -0.33
CA ASP A 86 -10.33 14.53 -1.26
C ASP A 86 -8.86 14.16 -0.93
N GLY A 87 -8.64 13.46 0.18
CA GLY A 87 -7.33 13.06 0.67
C GLY A 87 -6.64 14.09 1.58
N ALA A 88 -7.30 15.19 1.95
CA ALA A 88 -6.74 16.14 2.91
C ALA A 88 -6.66 15.54 4.32
N ASP A 89 -5.56 15.82 5.02
CA ASP A 89 -5.32 15.32 6.37
C ASP A 89 -6.21 16.01 7.41
N VAL A 90 -6.77 15.20 8.32
CA VAL A 90 -7.65 15.66 9.39
C VAL A 90 -7.10 15.27 10.75
N ARG A 91 -7.16 16.20 11.69
CA ARG A 91 -6.78 16.02 13.10
C ARG A 91 -8.02 15.90 13.96
N LEU A 92 -8.05 14.89 14.83
CA LEU A 92 -9.05 14.79 15.87
C LEU A 92 -8.74 15.80 16.98
N ARG A 93 -9.69 16.70 17.28
CA ARG A 93 -9.58 17.67 18.39
C ARG A 93 -10.37 17.20 19.60
N ASP A 94 -11.56 16.65 19.37
CA ASP A 94 -12.45 16.08 20.37
C ASP A 94 -13.23 14.90 19.76
N ALA A 95 -13.99 14.15 20.56
CA ALA A 95 -14.74 12.97 20.14
C ALA A 95 -15.66 13.21 18.93
N THR A 96 -16.20 14.42 18.80
CA THR A 96 -17.07 14.85 17.70
C THR A 96 -16.49 16.00 16.88
N LEU A 97 -15.27 16.46 17.20
CA LEU A 97 -14.68 17.65 16.60
C LEU A 97 -13.39 17.32 15.86
N PHE A 98 -13.35 17.70 14.60
CA PHE A 98 -12.22 17.47 13.69
C PHE A 98 -11.71 18.80 13.14
N GLU A 99 -10.42 18.86 12.80
CA GLU A 99 -9.79 20.01 12.16
C GLU A 99 -9.03 19.57 10.91
N VAL A 100 -9.28 20.22 9.78
CA VAL A 100 -8.56 19.99 8.54
C VAL A 100 -7.17 20.64 8.64
N ALA A 101 -6.10 19.86 8.52
CA ALA A 101 -4.74 20.32 8.80
C ALA A 101 -4.22 21.37 7.80
N SER A 102 -4.74 21.37 6.58
CA SER A 102 -4.33 22.29 5.52
C SER A 102 -4.99 23.68 5.64
N THR A 103 -6.24 23.74 6.08
CA THR A 103 -7.05 24.98 6.12
C THR A 103 -7.31 25.49 7.53
N GLY A 104 -7.20 24.63 8.55
CA GLY A 104 -7.65 24.92 9.92
C GLY A 104 -9.18 24.89 10.09
N MET A 105 -9.92 24.48 9.05
CA MET A 105 -11.37 24.40 9.10
C MET A 105 -11.82 23.34 10.10
N VAL A 106 -12.87 23.65 10.85
CA VAL A 106 -13.42 22.76 11.88
C VAL A 106 -14.63 22.02 11.31
N LEU A 107 -14.68 20.71 11.55
CA LEU A 107 -15.76 19.82 11.14
C LEU A 107 -16.39 19.19 12.39
N ILE A 108 -17.71 19.17 12.43
CA ILE A 108 -18.48 18.58 13.53
C ILE A 108 -19.13 17.29 13.05
N ARG A 109 -18.86 16.18 13.74
CA ARG A 109 -19.45 14.88 13.43
C ARG A 109 -20.97 14.93 13.60
N LEU A 110 -21.69 14.46 12.59
CA LEU A 110 -23.10 14.15 12.73
C LEU A 110 -23.24 12.83 13.49
N GLU A 111 -24.02 12.84 14.55
CA GLU A 111 -24.48 11.59 15.15
C GLU A 111 -25.35 10.90 14.10
N THR A 112 -24.89 9.75 13.60
CA THR A 112 -25.80 8.81 12.95
C THR A 112 -26.78 8.41 14.04
N ALA A 113 -28.05 8.79 13.88
CA ALA A 113 -29.10 8.21 14.70
C ALA A 113 -29.00 6.69 14.49
N ASP A 114 -28.44 6.00 15.48
CA ASP A 114 -28.64 4.57 15.60
C ASP A 114 -30.15 4.42 15.76
N ASP A 115 -30.82 3.99 14.68
CA ASP A 115 -32.21 3.57 14.74
C ASP A 115 -32.26 2.37 15.70
N ASP A 116 -32.41 2.66 17.00
CA ASP A 116 -32.82 1.70 18.02
C ASP A 116 -34.20 1.18 17.61
N ASP A 117 -34.23 0.10 16.83
CA ASP A 117 -35.44 -0.64 16.46
C ASP A 117 -36.19 -1.04 17.75
N ALA A 118 -37.45 -0.57 17.80
CA ALA A 118 -38.42 -0.68 18.89
C ALA A 118 -38.97 -2.10 19.14
#